data_AF-A0A2E8PZC0-F1
#
_entry.id   AF-A0A2E8PZC0-F1
#
_cell.length_a   1.000
_cell.length_b   1.000
_cell.length_c   1.000
_cell.angle_alpha   90.00
_cell.angle_beta   90.00
_cell.angle_gamma   90.00
#
_symmetry.space_group_name_H-M   'P 1'
#
loop_
_entity.id
_entity.type
_entity.pdbx_description
1 polymer ?
#
loop_
_entity_poly.entity_id
_entity_poly.type
_entity_poly.pdbx_seq_one_letter_code
_entity_poly.pdbx_strand_id
1 'polypeptide(L)'
;MKKLIKYLPLLIFAFICVSLAAGNWQNRRGQTLPRDQASTVCSETCDRFVSCAASQLPPEMPAATFRSGCYSGCMKHAITVKDCLDRGATTCEEIMQCSLKAHFKKQ
;
A
#
# COMPACT_ATOMS: atom_id res chain seq x y z
N MET A 1 36.52 32.82 0.18
CA MET A 1 35.06 32.92 -0.05
C MET A 1 34.59 32.56 -1.48
N LYS A 2 35.46 32.34 -2.48
CA LYS A 2 35.04 31.96 -3.85
C LYS A 2 34.74 30.46 -4.05
N LYS A 3 35.27 29.58 -3.19
CA LYS A 3 35.04 28.13 -3.28
C LYS A 3 33.60 27.73 -2.91
N LEU A 4 32.96 28.42 -1.96
CA LEU A 4 31.60 28.10 -1.52
C LEU A 4 30.54 28.34 -2.61
N ILE A 5 30.72 29.40 -3.42
CA ILE A 5 29.80 29.77 -4.51
C ILE A 5 29.77 28.69 -5.61
N LYS A 6 30.87 27.96 -5.80
CA LYS A 6 30.96 26.89 -6.83
C LYS A 6 30.14 25.65 -6.48
N TYR A 7 29.93 25.38 -5.19
CA TYR A 7 29.12 24.26 -4.70
C TYR A 7 27.66 24.64 -4.45
N LEU A 8 27.32 25.93 -4.52
CA LEU A 8 25.97 26.44 -4.34
C LEU A 8 24.92 25.75 -5.24
N PRO A 9 25.11 25.56 -6.56
CA PRO A 9 24.14 24.85 -7.39
C PRO A 9 24.00 23.37 -7.02
N LEU A 10 25.08 22.75 -6.54
CA LEU A 10 25.11 21.35 -6.13
C LEU A 10 24.38 21.14 -4.79
N LEU A 11 24.51 22.08 -3.86
CA LEU A 11 23.77 22.12 -2.60
C LEU A 11 22.28 22.36 -2.85
N ILE A 12 21.93 23.29 -3.74
CA ILE A 12 20.53 23.55 -4.12
C ILE A 12 19.89 22.29 -4.72
N PHE A 13 20.60 21.61 -5.63
CA PHE A 13 20.12 20.36 -6.23
C PHE A 13 19.93 19.26 -5.18
N ALA A 14 20.89 19.09 -4.25
CA ALA A 14 20.77 18.15 -3.14
C ALA A 14 19.55 18.46 -2.25
N PHE A 15 19.32 19.73 -1.92
CA PHE A 15 18.14 20.16 -1.16
C PHE A 15 16.83 19.85 -1.90
N ILE A 16 16.75 20.13 -3.21
CA ILE A 16 15.57 19.83 -4.02
C ILE A 16 15.29 18.32 -4.06
N CYS A 17 16.32 17.49 -4.25
CA CYS A 17 16.17 16.03 -4.23
C CYS A 17 15.66 15.53 -2.88
N VAL A 18 16.19 16.06 -1.76
CA VAL A 18 15.75 15.69 -0.41
C VAL A 18 14.31 16.14 -0.16
N SER A 19 13.92 17.34 -0.61
CA SER A 19 12.56 17.86 -0.48
C SER A 19 11.54 17.10 -1.33
N LEU A 20 11.88 16.69 -2.56
CA LEU A 20 11.02 15.84 -3.40
C LEU A 20 10.82 14.45 -2.80
N ALA A 21 11.89 13.87 -2.25
CA ALA A 21 11.80 12.60 -1.53
C ALA A 21 10.93 12.74 -0.27
N ALA A 22 11.10 13.80 0.53
CA ALA A 22 10.32 14.02 1.75
C ALA A 22 8.85 14.38 1.48
N GLY A 23 8.57 15.21 0.46
CA GLY A 23 7.24 15.66 0.10
C GLY A 23 6.31 14.51 -0.32
N ASN A 24 6.84 13.50 -1.00
CA ASN A 24 6.06 12.33 -1.42
C ASN A 24 5.68 11.41 -0.23
N TRP A 25 6.49 11.39 0.83
CA TRP A 25 6.23 10.63 2.05
C TRP A 25 5.26 11.33 3.02
N GLN A 26 5.27 12.66 3.06
CA GLN A 26 4.39 13.44 3.94
C GLN A 26 2.93 13.42 3.49
N ASN A 27 2.66 13.28 2.18
CA ASN A 27 1.30 13.33 1.63
C ASN A 27 0.43 12.10 1.96
N ARG A 28 1.03 10.94 2.29
CA ARG A 28 0.28 9.69 2.53
C ARG A 28 -0.12 9.42 3.98
N ARG A 29 0.55 10.01 4.98
CA ARG A 29 0.36 9.60 6.40
C ARG A 29 -0.94 10.10 7.06
N GLY A 30 -1.66 11.02 6.43
CA GLY A 30 -2.88 11.63 6.98
C GLY A 30 -4.15 11.44 6.16
N GLN A 31 -4.11 10.68 5.06
CA GLN A 31 -5.30 10.53 4.20
C GLN A 31 -6.26 9.48 4.75
N THR A 32 -7.49 9.89 4.98
CA THR A 32 -8.65 8.99 5.07
C THR A 32 -9.07 8.61 3.65
N LEU A 33 -9.12 7.31 3.35
CA LEU A 33 -9.65 6.85 2.06
C LEU A 33 -11.18 6.95 2.08
N PRO A 34 -11.82 7.68 1.14
CA PRO A 34 -13.27 7.75 1.07
C PRO A 34 -13.89 6.35 1.02
N ARG A 35 -15.05 6.17 1.67
CA ARG A 35 -15.67 4.85 1.83
C ARG A 35 -15.92 4.15 0.49
N ASP A 36 -16.28 4.90 -0.55
CA ASP A 36 -16.55 4.35 -1.89
C ASP A 36 -15.26 3.95 -2.62
N GLN A 37 -14.15 4.65 -2.37
CA GLN A 37 -12.85 4.25 -2.89
C GLN A 37 -12.32 3.03 -2.13
N ALA A 38 -12.51 2.99 -0.82
CA ALA A 38 -12.14 1.85 0.01
C ALA A 38 -12.89 0.58 -0.40
N SER A 39 -14.21 0.68 -0.64
CA SER A 39 -15.01 -0.47 -1.10
C SER A 39 -14.54 -0.97 -2.47
N THR A 40 -14.24 -0.07 -3.40
CA THR A 40 -13.75 -0.42 -4.74
C THR A 40 -12.40 -1.14 -4.65
N VAL A 41 -11.42 -0.54 -3.96
CA VAL A 41 -10.09 -1.13 -3.77
C VAL A 41 -10.19 -2.50 -3.09
N CYS A 42 -10.99 -2.59 -2.02
CA CYS A 42 -11.12 -3.84 -1.28
C CYS A 42 -11.88 -4.93 -2.06
N SER A 43 -12.88 -4.56 -2.85
CA SER A 43 -13.56 -5.51 -3.73
C SER A 43 -12.57 -6.05 -4.75
N GLU A 44 -11.94 -5.19 -5.56
CA GLU A 44 -11.02 -5.64 -6.61
C GLU A 44 -9.84 -6.46 -6.06
N THR A 45 -9.30 -6.06 -4.91
CA THR A 45 -8.19 -6.76 -4.26
C THR A 45 -8.61 -8.16 -3.81
N CYS A 46 -9.75 -8.28 -3.13
CA CYS A 46 -10.22 -9.56 -2.63
C CYS A 46 -10.66 -10.50 -3.75
N ASP A 47 -11.10 -9.99 -4.89
CA ASP A 47 -11.46 -10.81 -6.06
C ASP A 47 -10.22 -11.48 -6.63
N ARG A 48 -9.17 -10.68 -6.85
CA ARG A 48 -7.86 -11.19 -7.26
C ARG A 48 -7.34 -12.20 -6.25
N PHE A 49 -7.50 -11.90 -4.95
CA PHE A 49 -7.00 -12.74 -3.89
C PHE A 49 -7.71 -14.09 -3.81
N VAL A 50 -9.05 -14.10 -3.96
CA VAL A 50 -9.84 -15.33 -4.06
C VAL A 50 -9.43 -16.12 -5.29
N SER A 51 -9.27 -15.48 -6.46
CA SER A 51 -8.82 -16.17 -7.68
C SER A 51 -7.45 -16.83 -7.49
N CYS A 52 -6.53 -16.19 -6.79
CA CYS A 52 -5.22 -16.76 -6.48
C CYS A 52 -5.27 -17.88 -5.43
N ALA A 53 -6.08 -17.72 -4.40
CA ALA A 53 -6.18 -18.69 -3.30
C ALA A 53 -7.10 -19.86 -3.65
N ALA A 54 -7.95 -19.76 -4.69
CA ALA A 54 -8.98 -20.74 -5.01
C ALA A 54 -8.46 -22.19 -5.11
N SER A 55 -7.23 -22.38 -5.61
CA SER A 55 -6.62 -23.71 -5.74
C SER A 55 -6.00 -24.24 -4.43
N GLN A 56 -5.85 -23.39 -3.42
CA GLN A 56 -5.25 -23.71 -2.12
C GLN A 56 -6.28 -23.65 -0.97
N LEU A 57 -7.49 -23.15 -1.23
CA LEU A 57 -8.55 -23.10 -0.24
C LEU A 57 -9.03 -24.52 0.08
N PRO A 58 -9.11 -24.89 1.36
CA PRO A 58 -9.59 -26.20 1.74
C PRO A 58 -11.10 -26.33 1.46
N PRO A 59 -11.61 -27.57 1.23
CA PRO A 59 -13.00 -27.79 0.84
C PRO A 59 -14.02 -27.23 1.84
N GLU A 60 -13.69 -27.24 3.13
CA GLU A 60 -14.51 -26.68 4.21
C GLU A 60 -14.56 -25.15 4.25
N MET A 61 -13.78 -24.46 3.41
CA MET A 61 -13.68 -23.01 3.36
C MET A 61 -14.13 -22.46 2.01
N PRO A 62 -15.44 -22.18 1.85
CA PRO A 62 -15.96 -21.65 0.60
C PRO A 62 -15.28 -20.34 0.19
N ALA A 63 -15.04 -20.18 -1.11
CA ALA A 63 -14.46 -18.97 -1.68
C ALA A 63 -15.22 -17.69 -1.28
N ALA A 64 -16.54 -17.76 -1.14
CA ALA A 64 -17.38 -16.64 -0.67
C ALA A 64 -17.08 -16.27 0.80
N THR A 65 -16.85 -17.25 1.67
CA THR A 65 -16.49 -17.05 3.08
C THR A 65 -15.09 -16.47 3.21
N PHE A 66 -14.13 -16.95 2.40
CA PHE A 66 -12.81 -16.35 2.35
C PHE A 66 -12.85 -14.90 1.84
N ARG A 67 -13.62 -14.65 0.78
CA ARG A 67 -13.82 -13.31 0.21
C ARG A 67 -14.39 -12.34 1.22
N SER A 68 -15.41 -12.75 1.99
CA SER A 68 -16.02 -11.89 3.00
C SER A 68 -15.04 -11.57 4.14
N GLY A 69 -14.23 -12.55 4.56
CA GLY A 69 -13.13 -12.35 5.51
C GLY A 69 -12.08 -11.37 4.99
N CYS A 70 -11.63 -11.56 3.74
CA CYS A 70 -10.70 -10.64 3.07
C CYS A 70 -11.26 -9.22 3.03
N TYR A 71 -12.52 -9.06 2.59
CA TYR A 71 -13.13 -7.74 2.44
C TYR A 71 -13.27 -7.02 3.78
N SER A 72 -13.68 -7.73 4.83
CA SER A 72 -13.76 -7.20 6.19
C SER A 72 -12.38 -6.75 6.71
N GLY A 73 -11.34 -7.56 6.48
CA GLY A 73 -9.97 -7.23 6.85
C GLY A 73 -9.42 -6.03 6.06
N CYS A 74 -9.65 -6.00 4.76
CA CYS A 74 -9.26 -4.92 3.88
C CYS A 74 -9.94 -3.61 4.28
N MET A 75 -11.24 -3.60 4.54
CA MET A 75 -11.96 -2.36 4.92
C MET A 75 -11.42 -1.73 6.20
N LYS A 76 -10.92 -2.54 7.15
CA LYS A 76 -10.25 -2.04 8.37
C LYS A 76 -8.90 -1.37 8.08
N HIS A 77 -8.26 -1.73 6.97
CA HIS A 77 -6.91 -1.29 6.58
C HIS A 77 -6.84 -0.81 5.12
N ALA A 78 -7.92 -0.21 4.61
CA ALA A 78 -8.06 0.05 3.17
C ALA A 78 -7.00 1.01 2.64
N ILE A 79 -6.58 1.98 3.46
CA ILE A 79 -5.47 2.90 3.14
C ILE A 79 -4.16 2.13 2.98
N THR A 80 -3.89 1.15 3.86
CA THR A 80 -2.69 0.32 3.77
C THR A 80 -2.70 -0.54 2.51
N VAL A 81 -3.85 -1.15 2.20
CA VAL A 81 -3.99 -1.97 0.98
C VAL A 81 -3.78 -1.09 -0.24
N LYS A 82 -4.41 0.09 -0.30
CA LYS A 82 -4.19 1.07 -1.37
C LYS A 82 -2.72 1.48 -1.47
N ASP A 83 -2.06 1.79 -0.36
CA ASP A 83 -0.65 2.18 -0.32
C ASP A 83 0.24 1.09 -0.93
N CYS A 84 -0.05 -0.18 -0.62
CA CYS A 84 0.65 -1.32 -1.18
C CYS A 84 0.47 -1.44 -2.70
N LEU A 85 -0.77 -1.30 -3.18
CA LEU A 85 -1.04 -1.31 -4.62
C LEU A 85 -0.33 -0.17 -5.33
N ASP A 86 -0.36 1.04 -4.75
CA ASP A 86 0.34 2.22 -5.26
C ASP A 86 1.88 2.08 -5.20
N ARG A 87 2.41 1.10 -4.45
CA ARG A 87 3.83 0.73 -4.41
C ARG A 87 4.19 -0.36 -5.43
N GLY A 88 3.22 -0.78 -6.25
CA GLY A 88 3.43 -1.72 -7.35
C GLY A 88 3.15 -3.18 -6.99
N ALA A 89 2.52 -3.46 -5.85
CA ALA A 89 2.07 -4.81 -5.57
C ALA A 89 1.00 -5.22 -6.58
N THR A 90 1.31 -6.22 -7.40
CA THR A 90 0.43 -6.69 -8.48
C THR A 90 0.13 -8.18 -8.35
N THR A 91 0.97 -8.91 -7.61
CA THR A 91 0.78 -10.34 -7.34
C THR A 91 0.08 -10.56 -6.01
N CYS A 92 -0.55 -11.73 -5.88
CA CYS A 92 -1.26 -12.10 -4.66
C CYS A 92 -0.34 -12.27 -3.45
N GLU A 93 0.89 -12.74 -3.66
CA GLU A 93 1.91 -12.83 -2.62
C GLU A 93 2.32 -11.43 -2.13
N GLU A 94 2.56 -10.48 -3.03
CA GLU A 94 2.91 -9.11 -2.66
C GLU A 94 1.78 -8.43 -1.86
N ILE A 95 0.54 -8.60 -2.29
CA ILE A 95 -0.64 -8.05 -1.61
C ILE A 95 -0.82 -8.67 -0.21
N MET A 96 -0.61 -9.99 -0.05
CA MET A 96 -0.60 -10.66 1.25
C MET A 96 0.50 -10.12 2.16
N GLN A 97 1.73 -10.08 1.64
CA GLN A 97 2.91 -9.65 2.39
C GLN A 97 2.77 -8.21 2.87
N CYS A 98 2.19 -7.32 2.06
CA CYS A 98 1.87 -5.96 2.47
C CYS A 98 0.83 -5.90 3.59
N SER A 99 -0.25 -6.67 3.46
CA SER A 99 -1.34 -6.67 4.44
C SER A 99 -0.87 -7.22 5.79
N LEU A 100 -0.06 -8.28 5.79
CA LEU A 100 0.55 -8.86 6.99
C LEU A 100 1.59 -7.92 7.62
N LYS A 101 2.51 -7.35 6.85
CA LYS A 101 3.55 -6.43 7.37
C LYS A 101 2.95 -5.21 8.06
N ALA A 102 1.82 -4.70 7.58
CA ALA A 102 1.14 -3.59 8.21
C ALA A 102 0.51 -3.92 9.57
N HIS A 103 0.07 -5.18 9.75
CA HIS A 103 -0.41 -5.69 11.04
C HIS A 103 0.73 -5.90 12.04
N PHE A 104 1.89 -6.41 11.61
CA PHE A 104 3.03 -6.68 12.50
C PHE A 104 3.84 -5.44 12.88
N LYS A 105 3.82 -4.36 12.10
CA LYS A 105 4.55 -3.13 12.45
C LYS A 105 3.90 -2.31 13.58
N LYS A 106 2.73 -2.74 14.07
CA LYS A 106 1.96 -2.10 15.15
C LYS A 106 1.93 -2.90 16.46
N GLN A 107 2.53 -4.09 16.52
CA GLN A 107 2.76 -4.83 17.76
C GLN A 107 4.22 -4.64 18.19
#